data_AF-A0A385TJE4-F1
#
_entry.id   AF-A0A385TJE4-F1
#
_cell.length_a   1.000
_cell.length_b   1.000
_cell.length_c   1.000
_cell.angle_alpha   90.00
_cell.angle_beta   90.00
_cell.angle_gamma   90.00
#
_symmetry.space_group_name_H-M   'P 1'
#
loop_
_entity.id
_entity.type
_entity.pdbx_description
1 polymer ?
#
loop_
_entity_poly.entity_id
_entity_poly.type
_entity_poly.pdbx_seq_one_letter_code
_entity_poly.pdbx_strand_id
1 'polypeptide(L)' 'MIGEIYSGYLDVAILIWLFSGLFNLFIDTNKYLQSNMAKEKKVSRVLGWINIGIVTVWFLVIVLVKVFV' A
#
# COMPACT_ATOMS: atom_id res chain seq x y z
N MET A 1 7.58 21.13 -15.89
CA MET A 1 7.62 20.87 -14.43
C MET A 1 6.65 19.78 -13.95
N ILE A 2 5.77 19.23 -14.80
CA ILE A 2 4.93 18.04 -14.47
C ILE A 2 5.66 16.73 -14.81
N GLY A 3 6.65 16.76 -15.72
CA GLY A 3 7.43 15.60 -16.13
C GLY A 3 8.34 14.99 -15.05
N GLU A 4 8.65 15.72 -13.96
CA GLU A 4 9.44 15.18 -12.84
C GLU A 4 8.60 14.41 -11.81
N ILE A 5 7.27 14.52 -11.86
CA ILE A 5 6.38 13.70 -11.00
C ILE A 5 6.46 12.22 -11.42
N TYR A 6 6.78 11.96 -12.70
CA TYR A 6 7.09 10.64 -13.24
C TYR A 6 8.59 10.32 -13.10
N SER A 7 9.09 10.28 -11.87
CA SER A 7 10.35 9.56 -11.64
C SER A 7 10.03 8.08 -11.48
N GLY A 8 10.82 7.19 -12.08
CA GLY A 8 10.65 5.74 -11.90
C GLY A 8 10.66 5.30 -10.42
N TYR A 9 11.14 6.16 -9.52
CA TYR A 9 11.06 5.97 -8.08
C TYR A 9 9.63 5.99 -7.53
N LEU A 10 8.68 6.69 -8.18
CA LEU A 10 7.28 6.71 -7.75
C LEU A 10 6.62 5.33 -7.96
N ASP A 11 6.88 4.70 -9.11
CA ASP A 11 6.39 3.35 -9.40
C ASP A 11 6.97 2.33 -8.41
N VAL A 12 8.25 2.46 -8.08
CA VAL A 12 8.92 1.64 -7.05
C VAL A 12 8.29 1.86 -5.66
N ALA A 13 8.04 3.11 -5.27
CA ALA A 13 7.42 3.43 -3.99
C ALA A 13 5.99 2.85 -3.88
N ILE A 14 5.22 2.92 -4.97
CA ILE A 14 3.88 2.31 -5.05
C ILE A 14 3.96 0.80 -4.83
N LEU A 15 4.90 0.11 -5.49
CA LEU A 15 5.09 -1.33 -5.30
C LEU A 15 5.49 -1.66 -3.85
N ILE A 16 6.41 -0.90 -3.26
CA ILE A 16 6.83 -1.10 -1.86
C ILE A 16 5.64 -0.95 -0.91
N TRP A 17 4.83 0.09 -1.08
CA TRP A 17 3.63 0.31 -0.25
C TRP A 17 2.58 -0.78 -0.46
N LEU A 18 2.39 -1.23 -1.70
CA LEU A 18 1.47 -2.32 -2.02
C LEU A 18 1.89 -3.61 -1.29
N PHE A 19 3.15 -4.02 -1.47
CA PHE A 19 3.68 -5.22 -0.84
C PHE A 19 3.70 -5.10 0.68
N SER A 20 3.97 -3.92 1.24
CA SER A 20 3.89 -3.68 2.68
C SER A 20 2.45 -3.83 3.21
N GLY A 21 1.46 -3.39 2.43
CA GLY A 21 0.04 -3.60 2.75
C GLY A 21 -0.35 -5.08 2.72
N LEU A 22 0.06 -5.80 1.68
CA LEU A 22 -0.16 -7.24 1.55
C LEU A 22 0.53 -8.03 2.66
N PHE A 23 1.77 -7.67 2.99
CA PHE A 23 2.54 -8.31 4.07
C PHE A 23 1.82 -8.18 5.41
N ASN A 24 1.29 -7.00 5.74
CA ASN A 24 0.48 -6.79 6.94
C ASN A 24 -0.77 -7.71 6.95
N LEU A 25 -1.50 -7.76 5.83
CA LEU A 25 -2.76 -8.50 5.74
C LEU A 25 -2.56 -10.03 5.76
N PHE A 26 -1.49 -10.54 5.17
CA PHE A 26 -1.29 -11.98 4.99
C PHE A 26 -0.24 -12.58 5.91
N ILE A 27 0.85 -11.89 6.20
CA ILE A 27 1.96 -12.45 6.99
C ILE A 27 1.79 -12.05 8.46
N ASP A 28 1.74 -10.76 8.76
CA ASP A 28 1.67 -10.28 10.14
C ASP A 28 0.35 -10.66 10.81
N THR A 29 -0.79 -10.47 10.13
CA THR A 29 -2.10 -10.87 10.65
C THR A 29 -2.17 -12.36 10.98
N ASN A 30 -1.54 -13.22 10.17
CA ASN A 30 -1.49 -14.68 10.42
C ASN A 30 -0.54 -15.03 11.55
N LYS A 31 0.63 -14.38 11.61
CA LYS A 31 1.58 -14.54 12.71
C LYS A 31 0.95 -14.15 14.05
N TYR A 32 0.30 -13.00 14.11
CA TYR A 32 -0.37 -12.53 15.33
C TYR A 32 -1.57 -13.40 15.71
N LEU A 33 -2.26 -14.01 14.73
CA LEU A 33 -3.29 -15.00 15.02
C LEU A 33 -2.70 -16.25 15.69
N GLN A 34 -1.61 -16.80 15.15
CA GLN A 34 -0.94 -17.99 15.71
C GLN A 34 -0.37 -17.73 17.11
N SER A 35 0.03 -16.50 17.41
CA SER A 35 0.56 -16.09 18.71
C SER A 35 -0.51 -15.59 19.70
N ASN A 36 -1.81 -15.71 19.40
CA ASN A 36 -2.91 -15.19 20.22
C ASN A 36 -2.82 -13.66 20.54
N MET A 37 -2.22 -12.89 19.62
CA MET A 37 -1.99 -11.44 19.75
C MET A 37 -3.11 -10.65 19.06
N ALA A 38 -4.29 -10.59 19.69
CA ALA A 38 -5.50 -10.05 19.07
C ALA A 38 -5.44 -8.55 18.76
N LYS A 39 -4.74 -7.75 19.58
CA LYS A 39 -4.62 -6.30 19.39
C LYS A 39 -3.73 -5.98 18.19
N GLU A 40 -2.59 -6.63 18.11
CA GLU A 40 -1.58 -6.49 17.07
C GLU A 40 -2.13 -6.97 15.72
N LYS A 41 -2.89 -8.08 15.72
CA LYS A 41 -3.65 -8.54 14.56
C LYS A 41 -4.60 -7.46 14.03
N LYS A 42 -5.35 -6.79 14.92
CA LYS A 42 -6.29 -5.73 14.53
C LYS A 42 -5.54 -4.54 13.93
N VAL A 43 -4.46 -4.10 14.58
CA VAL A 43 -3.63 -2.99 14.09
C VAL A 43 -3.03 -3.32 12.73
N SER A 44 -2.45 -4.51 12.57
CA SER A 44 -1.86 -4.95 11.29
C SER A 44 -2.90 -5.01 10.17
N ARG A 45 -4.12 -5.51 10.43
CA ARG A 45 -5.22 -5.43 9.45
C ARG A 45 -5.54 -4.01 9.04
N VAL A 46 -5.65 -3.08 10.00
CA VAL A 46 -5.95 -1.66 9.71
C VAL A 46 -4.84 -1.03 8.88
N LEU A 47 -3.58 -1.21 9.28
CA LEU A 47 -2.42 -0.70 8.54
C LEU A 47 -2.32 -1.29 7.13
N GLY A 48 -2.61 -2.59 7.00
CA GLY A 48 -2.69 -3.26 5.71
C GLY A 48 -3.68 -2.60 4.77
N TRP A 49 -4.92 -2.37 5.22
CA TRP A 49 -5.95 -1.70 4.42
C TRP A 49 -5.64 -0.22 4.14
N ILE A 50 -5.01 0.50 5.08
CA ILE A 50 -4.55 1.88 4.84
C ILE A 50 -3.54 1.90 3.69
N ASN A 51 -2.54 1.01 3.70
CA ASN A 51 -1.55 0.93 2.63
C ASN A 51 -2.18 0.62 1.27
N ILE A 52 -3.09 -0.37 1.22
CA ILE A 52 -3.81 -0.71 -0.02
C ILE A 52 -4.65 0.48 -0.51
N GLY A 53 -5.34 1.17 0.38
CA GLY A 53 -6.15 2.33 0.05
C GLY A 53 -5.32 3.48 -0.55
N ILE A 54 -4.20 3.83 0.11
CA ILE A 54 -3.30 4.87 -0.37
C ILE A 54 -2.73 4.53 -1.75
N VAL A 55 -2.26 3.30 -1.95
CA VAL A 55 -1.75 2.83 -3.24
C VAL A 55 -2.83 2.92 -4.33
N THR A 56 -4.05 2.50 -4.03
CA THR A 56 -5.16 2.54 -4.99
C THR A 56 -5.45 3.98 -5.43
N VAL A 57 -5.49 4.92 -4.48
CA VAL A 57 -5.71 6.35 -4.78
C VAL A 57 -4.58 6.89 -5.65
N TRP A 58 -3.32 6.65 -5.29
CA TRP A 58 -2.18 7.11 -6.08
C TRP A 58 -2.16 6.55 -7.49
N PHE A 59 -2.43 5.25 -7.63
CA PHE A 59 -2.52 4.61 -8.92
C PHE A 59 -3.61 5.25 -9.80
N LEU A 60 -4.79 5.52 -9.24
CA LEU A 60 -5.87 6.19 -9.96
C LEU A 60 -5.50 7.62 -10.36
N VAL A 61 -4.84 8.39 -9.49
CA VAL A 61 -4.35 9.74 -9.82
C VAL A 61 -3.35 9.70 -10.98
N ILE A 62 -2.41 8.76 -10.96
CA ILE A 62 -1.40 8.55 -12.00
C ILE A 62 -2.06 8.22 -13.35
N VAL A 63 -3.04 7.31 -13.34
CA VAL A 63 -3.82 6.95 -14.53
C VAL A 63 -4.61 8.14 -15.05
N LEU A 64 -5.29 8.89 -14.18
CA LEU A 64 -6.03 10.10 -14.58
C LEU A 64 -5.11 11.12 -15.23
N VAL A 65 -3.97 11.44 -14.61
CA VAL A 65 -2.99 12.37 -15.19
C VAL A 65 -2.51 11.91 -16.57
N LYS A 66 -2.24 10.61 -16.75
CA LYS A 66 -1.87 10.03 -18.07
C LYS A 66 -2.95 10.11 -19.13
N VAL A 67 -4.23 10.18 -18.74
CA VAL A 67 -5.34 10.28 -19.70
C VAL A 67 -5.53 11.72 -20.17
N PHE A 68 -5.23 12.71 -19.33
CA PHE A 68 -5.46 14.13 -19.62
C PHE A 68 -4.22 14.89 -20.13
N VAL A 69 -3.04 14.27 -20.13
CA VAL A 69 -1.76 14.81 -20.63
C VAL A 69 -1.29 13.97 -21.79
#